data_AF-A0A7X9AVK2-F1
#
_entry.id   AF-A0A7X9AVK2-F1
#
_cell.length_a   1.000
_cell.length_b   1.000
_cell.length_c   1.000
_cell.angle_alpha   90.00
_cell.angle_beta   90.00
_cell.angle_gamma   90.00
#
_symmetry.space_group_name_H-M   'P 1'
#
loop_
_entity.id
_entity.type
_entity.pdbx_description
1 polymer ?
#
loop_
_entity_poly.entity_id
_entity_poly.type
_entity_poly.pdbx_seq_one_letter_code
_entity_poly.pdbx_strand_id
1 'polypeptide(L)'
;IRNIARQALAALEAADAQGLAHGGIRPQNLLINDDGQLLVTDFGVSAALGQRMSDDPYASPEFIAGAPPSRAGDIYSLGVCLYHQATGHFPGGGDIAAWRSGAAPLFPAKEYNPALPVKVSDILAQMLAPSAADRPRQFSDILGSFQSDGGFRKSVTLKMPEGGLASVKDARPVRTTSRLGLVLNILIVIGVIFLVLLGGLYALSVKQGRGILNAEGRIDWQAIGSMLRRREPNPAPVVSVVPALAEETLCPALPPACLEARPRPPDLDFTADPQANREYLALVPEELREREKERLRILGSSMDYLLKMMRFVGYDRGDEAQIEMRDGSRIQGVIPYASEKGFILRQRGEGSNGSELVPISAFSQAQIWDIFAFYAEKRAEMASGKRLSARDREEIFHEYLRLAILCDWYNDETKAQEYVQAALDTMPSKREQLAFFFPDVKEPSE
;
A
#
# COMPACT_ATOMS: atom_id res chain seq x y z
N ILE A 1 17.67 -14.30 18.59
CA ILE A 1 16.37 -14.98 18.79
C ILE A 1 15.97 -15.18 20.26
N ARG A 2 16.69 -15.95 21.10
CA ARG A 2 16.28 -16.25 22.48
C ARG A 2 15.93 -15.02 23.34
N ASN A 3 16.75 -13.97 23.29
CA ASN A 3 16.50 -12.76 24.08
C ASN A 3 15.24 -12.01 23.59
N ILE A 4 15.02 -11.96 22.28
CA ILE A 4 13.84 -11.33 21.65
C ILE A 4 12.58 -12.11 22.01
N ALA A 5 12.59 -13.44 21.83
CA ALA A 5 11.47 -14.30 22.20
C ALA A 5 11.09 -14.13 23.68
N ARG A 6 12.06 -14.14 24.59
CA ARG A 6 11.81 -13.97 26.02
C ARG A 6 11.12 -12.64 26.35
N GLN A 7 11.61 -11.54 25.78
CA GLN A 7 11.06 -10.21 26.05
C GLN A 7 9.67 -10.02 25.42
N ALA A 8 9.48 -10.49 24.18
CA ALA A 8 8.18 -10.42 23.51
C ALA A 8 7.11 -11.26 24.22
N LEU A 9 7.44 -12.51 24.62
CA LEU A 9 6.54 -13.37 25.37
C LEU A 9 6.15 -12.76 26.72
N ALA A 10 7.11 -12.17 27.45
CA ALA A 10 6.82 -11.50 28.72
C ALA A 10 5.91 -10.26 28.54
N ALA A 11 6.11 -9.48 27.48
CA ALA A 11 5.26 -8.32 27.19
C ALA A 11 3.83 -8.73 26.82
N LEU A 12 3.69 -9.78 25.99
CA LEU A 12 2.38 -10.32 25.60
C LEU A 12 1.65 -10.97 26.77
N GLU A 13 2.36 -11.69 27.63
CA GLU A 13 1.80 -12.27 28.86
C GLU A 13 1.27 -11.19 29.81
N ALA A 14 2.00 -10.08 29.96
CA ALA A 14 1.54 -8.95 30.76
C ALA A 14 0.26 -8.29 30.22
N ALA A 15 0.13 -8.17 28.89
CA ALA A 15 -1.06 -7.61 28.25
C ALA A 15 -2.26 -8.57 28.34
N ASP A 16 -2.03 -9.85 28.11
CA ASP A 16 -3.05 -10.90 28.18
C ASP A 16 -3.60 -11.07 29.61
N ALA A 17 -2.77 -10.87 30.64
CA ALA A 17 -3.22 -10.80 32.03
C ALA A 17 -4.20 -9.64 32.31
N GLN A 18 -4.21 -8.61 31.45
CA GLN A 18 -5.18 -7.51 31.48
C GLN A 18 -6.37 -7.74 30.53
N GLY A 19 -6.49 -8.93 29.95
CA GLY A 19 -7.54 -9.28 28.98
C GLY A 19 -7.33 -8.64 27.60
N LEU A 20 -6.13 -8.16 27.30
CA LEU A 20 -5.81 -7.48 26.05
C LEU A 20 -4.93 -8.37 25.15
N ALA A 21 -5.54 -8.98 24.14
CA ALA A 21 -4.80 -9.53 23.01
C ALA A 21 -4.28 -8.38 22.13
N HIS A 22 -3.07 -8.51 21.61
CA HIS A 22 -2.43 -7.49 20.80
C HIS A 22 -3.09 -7.40 19.41
N GLY A 23 -3.26 -8.54 18.72
CA GLY A 23 -3.95 -8.63 17.44
C GLY A 23 -3.20 -8.05 16.24
N GLY A 24 -1.90 -7.81 16.36
CA GLY A 24 -1.11 -7.11 15.35
C GLY A 24 0.40 -7.29 15.53
N ILE A 25 0.84 -8.47 15.99
CA ILE A 25 2.27 -8.74 16.19
C ILE A 25 2.97 -8.91 14.84
N ARG A 26 3.97 -8.07 14.60
CA ARG A 26 4.81 -8.03 13.39
C ARG A 26 6.13 -7.31 13.68
N PRO A 27 7.18 -7.46 12.86
CA PRO A 27 8.49 -6.85 13.14
C PRO A 27 8.46 -5.34 13.36
N GLN A 28 7.57 -4.62 12.66
CA GLN A 28 7.40 -3.17 12.81
C GLN A 28 6.94 -2.74 14.21
N ASN A 29 6.27 -3.65 14.94
CA ASN A 29 5.70 -3.41 16.26
C ASN A 29 6.59 -3.99 17.38
N LEU A 30 7.78 -4.50 17.05
CA LEU A 30 8.77 -5.05 17.97
C LEU A 30 10.03 -4.18 17.92
N LEU A 31 9.99 -3.05 18.62
CA LEU A 31 11.10 -2.08 18.62
C LEU A 31 12.21 -2.56 19.55
N ILE A 32 13.46 -2.42 19.12
CA ILE A 32 14.64 -2.81 19.91
C ILE A 32 15.56 -1.60 20.01
N ASN A 33 15.94 -1.22 21.24
CA ASN A 33 16.91 -0.15 21.46
C ASN A 33 18.36 -0.68 21.47
N ASP A 34 19.33 0.23 21.60
CA ASP A 34 20.77 -0.11 21.59
C ASP A 34 21.18 -1.02 22.76
N ASP A 35 20.41 -1.01 23.86
CA ASP A 35 20.61 -1.90 25.00
C ASP A 35 20.00 -3.30 24.80
N GLY A 36 19.41 -3.57 23.63
CA GLY A 36 18.77 -4.83 23.30
C GLY A 36 17.44 -5.05 24.04
N GLN A 37 16.84 -3.99 24.59
CA GLN A 37 15.53 -4.02 25.20
C GLN A 37 14.46 -3.95 24.11
N LEU A 38 13.50 -4.86 24.20
CA LEU A 38 12.38 -4.95 23.26
C LEU A 38 11.15 -4.25 23.85
N LEU A 39 10.56 -3.35 23.07
CA LEU A 39 9.29 -2.71 23.34
C LEU A 39 8.27 -3.18 22.29
N VAL A 40 7.14 -3.70 22.76
CA VAL A 40 5.99 -4.02 21.90
C VAL A 40 5.11 -2.76 21.79
N THR A 41 4.77 -2.35 20.57
CA THR A 41 3.98 -1.14 20.29
C THR A 41 2.67 -1.44 19.59
N ASP A 42 1.74 -0.48 19.56
CA ASP A 42 0.47 -0.56 18.81
C ASP A 42 -0.51 -1.64 19.29
N PHE A 43 -0.51 -1.92 20.60
CA PHE A 43 -1.48 -2.80 21.25
C PHE A 43 -2.93 -2.41 20.92
N GLY A 44 -3.70 -3.37 20.41
CA GLY A 44 -5.15 -3.21 20.21
C GLY A 44 -5.53 -2.22 19.10
N VAL A 45 -4.56 -1.60 18.42
CA VAL A 45 -4.81 -0.66 17.31
C VAL A 45 -5.44 -1.39 16.12
N SER A 46 -4.98 -2.62 15.83
CA SER A 46 -5.55 -3.46 14.76
C SER A 46 -7.01 -3.86 15.04
N ALA A 47 -7.38 -4.04 16.31
CA ALA A 47 -8.75 -4.33 16.74
C ALA A 47 -9.65 -3.09 16.68
N ALA A 48 -9.14 -1.95 17.17
CA ALA A 48 -9.88 -0.70 17.25
C ALA A 48 -10.11 -0.03 15.88
N LEU A 49 -9.20 -0.23 14.92
CA LEU A 49 -9.32 0.29 13.56
C LEU A 49 -10.10 -0.65 12.62
N GLY A 50 -10.53 -1.82 13.08
CA GLY A 50 -11.17 -2.84 12.23
C GLY A 50 -10.28 -3.31 11.07
N GLN A 51 -8.97 -3.01 11.10
CA GLN A 51 -8.00 -3.37 10.08
C GLN A 51 -7.67 -4.86 10.20
N ARG A 52 -8.55 -5.70 9.64
CA ARG A 52 -8.20 -7.07 9.28
C ARG A 52 -7.22 -6.98 8.11
N MET A 53 -5.92 -6.96 8.39
CA MET A 53 -4.90 -7.00 7.36
C MET A 53 -4.87 -8.40 6.75
N SER A 54 -5.76 -8.69 5.80
CA SER A 54 -5.90 -10.01 5.16
C SER A 54 -4.65 -10.48 4.43
N ASP A 55 -3.71 -9.58 4.13
CA ASP A 55 -2.41 -9.88 3.49
C ASP A 55 -1.22 -9.76 4.45
N ASP A 56 -1.42 -9.51 5.75
CA ASP A 56 -0.27 -9.47 6.65
C ASP A 56 0.33 -10.88 6.74
N PRO A 57 1.60 -11.10 6.33
CA PRO A 57 2.23 -12.42 6.38
C PRO A 57 2.43 -12.95 7.80
N TYR A 58 2.22 -12.11 8.83
CA TYR A 58 2.30 -12.49 10.24
C TYR A 58 0.93 -12.81 10.85
N ALA A 59 -0.19 -12.40 10.25
CA ALA A 59 -1.53 -12.62 10.82
C ALA A 59 -1.92 -14.10 10.89
N SER A 60 -2.67 -14.48 11.94
CA SER A 60 -3.15 -15.84 12.12
C SER A 60 -4.33 -16.20 11.21
N PRO A 61 -4.52 -17.47 10.83
CA PRO A 61 -5.61 -17.90 9.94
C PRO A 61 -6.98 -17.51 10.47
N GLU A 62 -7.21 -17.68 11.78
CA GLU A 62 -8.48 -17.31 12.41
C GLU A 62 -8.71 -15.79 12.44
N PHE A 63 -7.65 -14.99 12.62
CA PHE A 63 -7.76 -13.53 12.56
C PHE A 63 -8.08 -13.05 11.14
N ILE A 64 -7.48 -13.66 10.12
CA ILE A 64 -7.82 -13.42 8.70
C ILE A 64 -9.26 -13.84 8.40
N ALA A 65 -9.72 -14.96 8.95
CA ALA A 65 -11.10 -15.42 8.85
C ALA A 65 -12.11 -14.55 9.64
N GLY A 66 -11.62 -13.53 10.34
CA GLY A 66 -12.43 -12.52 11.00
C GLY A 66 -12.70 -12.75 12.49
N ALA A 67 -12.06 -13.75 13.10
CA ALA A 67 -12.10 -13.92 14.55
C ALA A 67 -11.47 -12.70 15.26
N PRO A 68 -11.94 -12.34 16.47
CA PRO A 68 -11.32 -11.28 17.24
C PRO A 68 -9.86 -11.65 17.60
N PRO A 69 -9.01 -10.63 17.88
CA PRO A 69 -7.70 -10.87 18.47
C PRO A 69 -7.77 -11.82 19.65
N SER A 70 -6.85 -12.77 19.70
CA SER A 70 -6.79 -13.78 20.75
C SER A 70 -5.34 -14.09 21.10
N ARG A 71 -5.14 -14.63 22.29
CA ARG A 71 -3.84 -15.16 22.74
C ARG A 71 -3.23 -16.13 21.71
N ALA A 72 -4.04 -17.06 21.21
CA ALA A 72 -3.58 -18.04 20.23
C ALA A 72 -3.16 -17.40 18.90
N GLY A 73 -3.81 -16.30 18.51
CA GLY A 73 -3.42 -15.50 17.33
C GLY A 73 -2.11 -14.74 17.54
N ASP A 74 -1.90 -14.17 18.72
CA ASP A 74 -0.62 -13.51 19.06
C ASP A 74 0.54 -14.51 19.13
N ILE A 75 0.31 -15.72 19.66
CA ILE A 75 1.28 -16.82 19.66
C ILE A 75 1.69 -17.18 18.23
N TYR A 76 0.73 -17.35 17.33
CA TYR A 76 1.00 -17.65 15.93
C TYR A 76 1.82 -16.53 15.27
N SER A 77 1.39 -15.28 15.46
CA SER A 77 2.01 -14.11 14.81
C SER A 77 3.45 -13.90 15.28
N LEU A 78 3.70 -14.09 16.58
CA LEU A 78 5.05 -14.13 17.13
C LEU A 78 5.85 -15.32 16.58
N GLY A 79 5.22 -16.48 16.40
CA GLY A 79 5.81 -17.67 15.80
C GLY A 79 6.35 -17.40 14.40
N VAL A 80 5.58 -16.71 13.55
CA VAL A 80 6.03 -16.30 12.21
C VAL A 80 7.23 -15.36 12.29
N CYS A 81 7.20 -14.36 13.19
CA CYS A 81 8.32 -13.44 13.40
C CYS A 81 9.61 -14.16 13.81
N LEU A 82 9.50 -15.07 14.79
CA LEU A 82 10.65 -15.80 15.31
C LEU A 82 11.17 -16.81 14.30
N TYR A 83 10.29 -17.52 13.59
CA TYR A 83 10.68 -18.45 12.52
C TYR A 83 11.43 -17.70 11.41
N HIS A 84 10.87 -16.60 10.92
CA HIS A 84 11.48 -15.79 9.87
C HIS A 84 12.83 -15.22 10.30
N GLN A 85 12.95 -14.74 11.54
CA GLN A 85 14.24 -14.32 12.10
C GLN A 85 15.26 -15.48 12.19
N ALA A 86 14.80 -16.69 12.51
CA ALA A 86 15.69 -17.84 12.72
C ALA A 86 16.23 -18.42 11.40
N THR A 87 15.42 -18.37 10.35
CA THR A 87 15.65 -19.11 9.09
C THR A 87 15.90 -18.19 7.89
N GLY A 88 15.54 -16.92 7.96
CA GLY A 88 15.51 -16.01 6.81
C GLY A 88 14.37 -16.28 5.81
N HIS A 89 13.49 -17.24 6.11
CA HIS A 89 12.38 -17.65 5.24
C HIS A 89 11.05 -17.55 5.98
N PHE A 90 9.98 -17.23 5.25
CA PHE A 90 8.63 -17.39 5.81
C PHE A 90 8.26 -18.88 5.89
N PRO A 91 7.35 -19.24 6.83
CA PRO A 91 6.71 -20.55 6.80
C PRO A 91 6.08 -20.83 5.43
N GLY A 92 6.27 -22.05 4.89
CA GLY A 92 5.80 -22.41 3.55
C GLY A 92 6.74 -22.09 2.38
N GLY A 93 7.96 -21.58 2.63
CA GLY A 93 8.97 -21.39 1.59
C GLY A 93 8.72 -20.20 0.64
N GLY A 94 7.80 -19.30 0.98
CA GLY A 94 7.48 -18.08 0.21
C GLY A 94 6.01 -17.95 -0.18
N ASP A 95 5.26 -19.05 -0.22
CA ASP A 95 3.80 -19.05 -0.43
C ASP A 95 3.05 -19.20 0.90
N ILE A 96 2.82 -18.05 1.54
CA ILE A 96 2.21 -17.97 2.87
C ILE A 96 0.72 -18.33 2.80
N ALA A 97 0.05 -18.07 1.67
CA ALA A 97 -1.36 -18.38 1.48
C ALA A 97 -1.57 -19.91 1.33
N ALA A 98 -0.72 -20.57 0.55
CA ALA A 98 -0.74 -22.03 0.43
C ALA A 98 -0.39 -22.72 1.77
N TRP A 99 0.59 -22.22 2.52
CA TRP A 99 0.93 -22.82 3.82
C TRP A 99 -0.19 -22.63 4.85
N ARG A 100 -0.79 -21.44 4.95
CA ARG A 100 -1.92 -21.18 5.86
C ARG A 100 -3.13 -22.05 5.59
N SER A 101 -3.42 -22.32 4.32
CA SER A 101 -4.52 -23.21 3.92
C SER A 101 -4.19 -24.70 4.07
N GLY A 102 -2.94 -25.05 4.43
CA GLY A 102 -2.46 -26.42 4.51
C GLY A 102 -2.12 -27.04 3.15
N ALA A 103 -2.19 -26.27 2.06
CA ALA A 103 -1.79 -26.69 0.71
C ALA A 103 -0.27 -26.81 0.56
N ALA A 104 0.52 -26.16 1.42
CA ALA A 104 1.98 -26.31 1.50
C ALA A 104 2.43 -26.76 2.90
N PRO A 105 3.43 -27.66 3.01
CA PRO A 105 3.92 -28.16 4.30
C PRO A 105 4.73 -27.08 5.06
N LEU A 106 4.72 -27.16 6.39
CA LEU A 106 5.67 -26.43 7.22
C LEU A 106 7.01 -27.16 7.22
N PHE A 107 8.05 -26.51 6.72
CA PHE A 107 9.42 -26.98 6.84
C PHE A 107 9.96 -26.73 8.26
N PRO A 108 10.60 -27.70 8.92
CA PRO A 108 11.21 -27.47 10.23
C PRO A 108 12.29 -26.39 10.19
N ALA A 109 12.29 -25.47 11.16
CA ALA A 109 13.26 -24.36 11.20
C ALA A 109 14.72 -24.85 11.24
N LYS A 110 14.97 -26.01 11.86
CA LYS A 110 16.29 -26.63 11.93
C LYS A 110 16.84 -27.08 10.57
N GLU A 111 15.99 -27.35 9.58
CA GLU A 111 16.44 -27.69 8.23
C GLU A 111 17.07 -26.49 7.53
N TYR A 112 16.50 -25.29 7.71
CA TYR A 112 17.09 -24.04 7.19
C TYR A 112 18.23 -23.53 8.06
N ASN A 113 18.17 -23.73 9.38
CA ASN A 113 19.21 -23.33 10.30
C ASN A 113 19.61 -24.49 11.23
N PRO A 114 20.59 -25.34 10.81
CA PRO A 114 21.04 -26.49 11.59
C PRO A 114 21.55 -26.17 12.99
N ALA A 115 21.99 -24.91 13.23
CA ALA A 115 22.47 -24.43 14.52
C ALA A 115 21.36 -24.21 15.55
N LEU A 116 20.09 -24.24 15.15
CA LEU A 116 18.97 -24.16 16.09
C LEU A 116 18.86 -25.44 16.93
N PRO A 117 18.66 -25.31 18.26
CA PRO A 117 18.27 -26.45 19.09
C PRO A 117 16.97 -27.07 18.59
N VAL A 118 16.87 -28.40 18.64
CA VAL A 118 15.67 -29.15 18.21
C VAL A 118 14.42 -28.65 18.92
N LYS A 119 14.50 -28.48 20.25
CA LYS A 119 13.41 -27.91 21.07
C LYS A 119 12.90 -26.56 20.58
N VAL A 120 13.79 -25.70 20.07
CA VAL A 120 13.41 -24.38 19.53
C VAL A 120 12.69 -24.55 18.19
N SER A 121 13.15 -25.47 17.34
CA SER A 121 12.45 -25.81 16.09
C SER A 121 11.07 -26.39 16.36
N ASP A 122 10.94 -27.28 17.34
CA ASP A 122 9.69 -27.95 17.68
C ASP A 122 8.66 -26.97 18.25
N ILE A 123 9.07 -26.09 19.18
CA ILE A 123 8.14 -25.09 19.73
C ILE A 123 7.72 -24.07 18.67
N LEU A 124 8.60 -23.70 17.74
CA LEU A 124 8.23 -22.84 16.61
C LEU A 124 7.19 -23.53 15.72
N ALA A 125 7.33 -24.83 15.46
CA ALA A 125 6.34 -25.59 14.70
C ALA A 125 4.99 -25.66 15.41
N GLN A 126 4.97 -25.84 16.74
CA GLN A 126 3.74 -25.82 17.54
C GLN A 126 3.06 -24.44 17.56
N MET A 127 3.83 -23.36 17.67
CA MET A 127 3.29 -21.99 17.58
C MET A 127 2.62 -21.72 16.23
N LEU A 128 3.12 -22.37 15.16
CA LEU A 128 2.70 -22.21 13.78
C LEU A 128 1.60 -23.19 13.33
N ALA A 129 1.00 -23.95 14.25
CA ALA A 129 -0.07 -24.88 13.93
C ALA A 129 -1.27 -24.15 13.26
N PRO A 130 -1.85 -24.67 12.16
CA PRO A 130 -2.97 -24.03 11.48
C PRO A 130 -4.18 -23.82 12.39
N SER A 131 -4.52 -24.84 13.18
CA SER A 131 -5.57 -24.78 14.19
C SER A 131 -5.07 -24.08 15.45
N ALA A 132 -5.82 -23.09 15.94
CA ALA A 132 -5.53 -22.37 17.18
C ALA A 132 -5.53 -23.28 18.43
N ALA A 133 -6.27 -24.39 18.39
CA ALA A 133 -6.37 -25.34 19.52
C ALA A 133 -5.11 -26.20 19.70
N ASP A 134 -4.31 -26.36 18.63
CA ASP A 134 -3.09 -27.18 18.62
C ASP A 134 -1.85 -26.36 19.01
N ARG A 135 -2.01 -25.05 19.25
CA ARG A 135 -0.95 -24.14 19.69
C ARG A 135 -0.79 -24.19 21.22
N PRO A 136 0.37 -23.76 21.75
CA PRO A 136 0.56 -23.58 23.19
C PRO A 136 -0.54 -22.72 23.82
N ARG A 137 -1.00 -23.10 25.02
CA ARG A 137 -2.15 -22.44 25.66
C ARG A 137 -1.75 -21.15 26.37
N GLN A 138 -0.52 -21.08 26.87
CA GLN A 138 0.02 -19.94 27.60
C GLN A 138 1.38 -19.52 27.03
N PHE A 139 1.73 -18.24 27.16
CA PHE A 139 3.04 -17.74 26.76
C PHE A 139 4.18 -18.36 27.59
N SER A 140 3.90 -18.71 28.84
CA SER A 140 4.79 -19.42 29.76
C SER A 140 5.21 -20.80 29.25
N ASP A 141 4.31 -21.54 28.59
CA ASP A 141 4.60 -22.85 27.98
C ASP A 141 5.70 -22.75 26.90
N ILE A 142 5.74 -21.61 26.20
CA ILE A 142 6.71 -21.32 25.14
C ILE A 142 8.07 -20.95 25.75
N LEU A 143 8.06 -20.11 26.80
CA LEU A 143 9.28 -19.62 27.46
C LEU A 143 10.20 -20.76 27.92
N GLY A 144 9.65 -21.85 28.45
CA GLY A 144 10.43 -23.02 28.90
C GLY A 144 11.26 -23.66 27.78
N SER A 145 10.75 -23.66 26.55
CA SER A 145 11.41 -24.22 25.37
C SER A 145 12.60 -23.37 24.88
N PHE A 146 12.60 -22.07 25.20
CA PHE A 146 13.73 -21.17 24.94
C PHE A 146 14.73 -21.12 26.10
N GLN A 147 14.43 -21.73 27.25
CA GLN A 147 15.27 -21.66 28.45
C GLN A 147 16.23 -22.86 28.61
N SER A 148 15.87 -24.02 28.08
CA SER A 148 16.61 -25.27 28.28
C SER A 148 17.58 -25.56 27.13
N ASP A 149 18.82 -25.08 27.29
CA ASP A 149 20.09 -25.83 27.10
C ASP A 149 21.28 -24.86 26.91
N GLY A 150 22.16 -24.82 27.93
CA GLY A 150 23.61 -24.57 27.80
C GLY A 150 24.15 -23.13 27.80
N GLY A 151 24.76 -22.72 28.93
CA GLY A 151 25.88 -21.77 28.91
C GLY A 151 25.65 -20.42 29.59
N PHE A 152 25.76 -20.40 30.91
CA PHE A 152 25.96 -19.19 31.70
C PHE A 152 27.23 -18.45 31.23
N ARG A 153 27.12 -17.18 30.83
CA ARG A 153 28.22 -16.20 30.94
C ARG A 153 27.71 -14.94 31.64
N LYS A 154 27.94 -14.97 32.96
CA LYS A 154 28.03 -13.89 33.98
C LYS A 154 27.01 -12.73 33.97
N SER A 155 26.14 -12.82 34.98
CA SER A 155 25.58 -11.76 35.85
C SER A 155 25.62 -10.30 35.39
N VAL A 156 24.43 -9.70 35.33
CA VAL A 156 24.21 -8.41 35.99
C VAL A 156 23.12 -8.62 37.04
N THR A 157 23.55 -8.56 38.30
CA THR A 157 22.68 -8.64 39.48
C THR A 157 21.89 -7.35 39.60
N LEU A 158 20.59 -7.39 39.33
CA LEU A 158 19.69 -6.31 39.74
C LEU A 158 19.27 -6.56 41.19
N LYS A 159 19.82 -5.76 42.10
CA LYS A 159 19.33 -5.65 43.48
C LYS A 159 17.88 -5.19 43.46
N MET A 160 16.97 -5.97 44.03
CA MET A 160 15.68 -5.44 44.47
C MET A 160 15.90 -4.56 45.71
N PRO A 161 15.24 -3.40 45.84
CA PRO A 161 15.22 -2.66 47.09
C PRO A 161 14.34 -3.41 48.09
N GLU A 162 14.91 -3.75 49.24
CA GLU A 162 14.16 -4.16 50.43
C GLU A 162 13.43 -2.92 50.98
N GLY A 163 12.09 -2.95 50.96
CA GLY A 163 11.29 -1.84 51.48
C GLY A 163 9.80 -1.94 51.18
N GLY A 164 9.09 -2.73 51.98
CA GLY A 164 7.76 -2.40 52.50
C GLY A 164 6.57 -2.35 51.52
N LEU A 165 5.73 -3.38 51.58
CA LEU A 165 4.30 -3.27 51.34
C LEU A 165 3.71 -2.17 52.25
N ALA A 166 3.43 -0.99 51.70
CA ALA A 166 2.62 0.02 52.37
C ALA A 166 1.62 0.66 51.39
N SER A 167 0.37 0.22 51.55
CA SER A 167 -0.88 0.95 51.31
C SER A 167 -1.04 1.70 49.98
N VAL A 168 -1.65 1.00 49.03
CA VAL A 168 -2.50 1.59 47.97
C VAL A 168 -3.64 2.35 48.66
N LYS A 169 -3.59 3.69 48.71
CA LYS A 169 -4.80 4.51 48.93
C LYS A 169 -4.78 5.97 48.47
N ASP A 170 -3.63 6.55 48.10
CA ASP A 170 -3.58 7.96 47.66
C ASP A 170 -2.82 8.14 46.32
N ALA A 171 -3.38 7.65 45.21
CA ALA A 171 -2.89 8.00 43.88
C ALA A 171 -3.65 9.22 43.34
N ARG A 172 -3.04 10.41 43.42
CA ARG A 172 -3.45 11.56 42.60
C ARG A 172 -2.83 11.43 41.20
N PRO A 173 -3.52 11.83 40.12
CA PRO A 173 -2.99 11.71 38.77
C PRO A 173 -1.79 12.65 38.59
N VAL A 174 -0.63 12.07 38.29
CA VAL A 174 0.60 12.81 37.99
C VAL A 174 0.46 13.41 36.59
N ARG A 175 0.17 14.72 36.50
CA ARG A 175 0.38 15.52 35.30
C ARG A 175 1.88 15.77 35.13
N THR A 176 2.53 15.02 34.26
CA THR A 176 3.92 15.31 33.84
C THR A 176 4.09 15.16 32.33
N THR A 177 3.66 16.17 31.58
CA THR A 177 4.40 16.54 30.36
C THR A 177 5.18 17.80 30.70
N SER A 178 6.48 17.64 30.96
CA SER A 178 7.34 18.82 31.08
C SER A 178 7.31 19.52 29.72
N ARG A 179 6.95 20.81 29.68
CA ARG A 179 6.95 21.62 28.44
C ARG A 179 8.29 21.53 27.70
N LEU A 180 9.36 21.24 28.42
CA LEU A 180 10.70 21.01 27.89
C LEU A 180 10.81 19.73 27.03
N GLY A 181 10.16 18.63 27.42
CA GLY A 181 10.16 17.38 26.65
C GLY A 181 9.36 17.47 25.35
N LEU A 182 8.26 18.23 25.36
CA LEU A 182 7.49 18.51 24.14
C LEU A 182 8.31 19.34 23.15
N VAL A 183 9.00 20.39 23.63
CA VAL A 183 9.87 21.23 22.81
C VAL A 183 11.04 20.42 22.25
N LEU A 184 11.64 19.54 23.04
CA LEU A 184 12.74 18.68 22.59
C LEU A 184 12.29 17.70 21.48
N ASN A 185 11.12 17.07 21.63
CA ASN A 185 10.55 16.19 20.60
C ASN A 185 10.23 16.96 19.30
N ILE A 186 9.70 18.18 19.40
CA ILE A 186 9.44 19.03 18.23
C ILE A 186 10.76 19.38 17.52
N LEU A 187 11.82 19.71 18.26
CA LEU A 187 13.13 20.02 17.69
C LEU A 187 13.76 18.80 16.99
N ILE A 188 13.61 17.60 17.55
CA ILE A 188 14.09 16.36 16.92
C ILE A 188 13.35 16.09 15.60
N VAL A 189 12.03 16.22 15.58
CA VAL A 189 11.22 16.03 14.37
C VAL A 189 11.60 17.04 13.28
N ILE A 190 11.79 18.31 13.66
CA ILE A 190 12.25 19.36 12.73
C ILE A 190 13.64 19.02 12.17
N GLY A 191 14.56 18.54 13.01
CA GLY A 191 15.91 18.12 12.59
C GLY A 191 15.89 16.96 11.59
N VAL A 192 15.02 15.97 11.79
CA VAL A 192 14.85 14.83 10.88
C VAL A 192 14.27 15.29 9.54
N ILE A 193 13.25 16.15 9.55
CA ILE A 193 12.67 16.71 8.32
C ILE A 193 13.73 17.50 7.54
N PHE A 194 14.56 18.28 8.24
CA PHE A 194 15.63 19.05 7.62
C PHE A 194 16.69 18.16 6.96
N LEU A 195 17.09 17.06 7.62
CA LEU A 195 18.03 16.08 7.05
C LEU A 195 17.47 15.37 5.81
N VAL A 196 16.18 15.02 5.82
CA VAL A 196 15.50 14.41 4.67
C VAL A 196 15.43 15.39 3.50
N LEU A 197 15.13 16.66 3.76
CA LEU A 197 15.13 17.70 2.74
C LEU A 197 16.52 17.94 2.17
N LEU A 198 17.57 17.96 3.00
CA LEU A 198 18.96 18.08 2.56
C LEU A 198 19.41 16.89 1.71
N GLY A 199 19.05 15.66 2.13
CA GLY A 199 19.32 14.44 1.38
C GLY A 199 18.57 14.41 0.05
N GLY A 200 17.32 14.88 0.02
CA GLY A 200 16.53 15.05 -1.19
C GLY A 200 17.13 16.08 -2.15
N LEU A 201 17.58 17.23 -1.63
CA LEU A 201 18.28 18.25 -2.43
C LEU A 201 19.60 17.74 -3.00
N TYR A 202 20.37 17.00 -2.20
CA TYR A 202 21.61 16.38 -2.62
C TYR A 202 21.37 15.32 -3.71
N ALA A 203 20.37 14.46 -3.53
CA ALA A 203 19.99 13.46 -4.52
C ALA A 203 19.48 14.09 -5.83
N LEU A 204 18.75 15.20 -5.75
CA LEU A 204 18.31 15.99 -6.92
C LEU A 204 19.50 16.64 -7.63
N SER A 205 20.48 17.15 -6.90
CA SER A 205 21.71 17.70 -7.48
C SER A 205 22.54 16.63 -8.19
N VAL A 206 22.66 15.42 -7.62
CA VAL A 206 23.39 14.30 -8.23
C VAL A 206 22.66 13.80 -9.50
N LYS A 207 21.31 13.75 -9.50
CA LYS A 207 20.52 13.30 -10.66
C LYS A 207 20.51 14.28 -11.85
N GLN A 208 20.70 15.58 -11.63
CA GLN A 208 20.66 16.60 -12.70
C GLN A 208 22.02 16.90 -13.36
N GLY A 209 23.12 16.26 -12.94
CA GLY A 209 24.42 16.38 -13.61
C GLY A 209 25.04 17.79 -13.60
N ARG A 210 24.61 18.68 -12.70
CA ARG A 210 25.19 20.00 -12.50
C ARG A 210 25.61 20.15 -11.04
N GLY A 211 26.92 20.13 -10.80
CA GLY A 211 27.50 20.20 -9.47
C GLY A 211 27.25 21.55 -8.80
N ILE A 212 26.81 21.51 -7.55
CA ILE A 212 26.79 22.65 -6.59
C ILE A 212 28.19 23.00 -6.07
N LEU A 213 29.18 22.25 -6.51
CA LEU A 213 30.57 22.37 -6.11
C LEU A 213 31.37 22.88 -7.30
N ASN A 214 32.20 23.88 -7.05
CA ASN A 214 33.19 24.31 -8.02
C ASN A 214 34.28 23.22 -8.21
N ALA A 215 35.21 23.43 -9.14
CA ALA A 215 36.28 22.47 -9.45
C ALA A 215 37.18 22.11 -8.24
N GLU A 216 37.15 22.90 -7.16
CA GLU A 216 37.87 22.63 -5.91
C GLU A 216 37.01 21.96 -4.81
N GLY A 217 35.78 21.54 -5.11
CA GLY A 217 34.93 20.82 -4.16
C GLY A 217 34.29 21.69 -3.08
N ARG A 218 34.18 23.01 -3.31
CA ARG A 218 33.51 23.96 -2.40
C ARG A 218 32.16 24.41 -2.96
N ILE A 219 31.22 24.71 -2.07
CA ILE A 219 29.86 25.15 -2.42
C ILE A 219 29.94 26.45 -3.23
N ASP A 220 29.46 26.40 -4.47
CA ASP A 220 29.42 27.54 -5.39
C ASP A 220 28.16 28.38 -5.13
N TRP A 221 28.32 29.39 -4.28
CA TRP A 221 27.26 30.32 -3.93
C TRP A 221 26.81 31.22 -5.10
N GLN A 222 27.62 31.37 -6.16
CA GLN A 222 27.20 32.11 -7.35
C GLN A 222 26.23 31.28 -8.22
N ALA A 223 26.50 29.99 -8.38
CA ALA A 223 25.60 29.06 -9.07
C ALA A 223 24.24 28.98 -8.35
N ILE A 224 24.25 28.85 -7.02
CA ILE A 224 23.03 28.83 -6.20
C ILE A 224 22.27 30.17 -6.27
N GLY A 225 22.99 31.30 -6.24
CA GLY A 225 22.40 32.64 -6.36
C GLY A 225 21.78 32.94 -7.74
N SER A 226 22.19 32.22 -8.79
CA SER A 226 21.58 32.32 -10.12
C SER A 226 20.29 31.49 -10.24
N MET A 227 20.13 30.45 -9.42
CA MET A 227 18.92 29.60 -9.37
C MET A 227 17.76 30.24 -8.57
N LEU A 228 18.09 31.10 -7.60
CA LEU A 228 17.11 31.72 -6.70
C LEU A 228 16.64 33.12 -7.14
N ARG A 229 17.28 33.71 -8.16
CA ARG A 229 16.78 34.97 -8.73
C ARG A 229 15.59 34.69 -9.63
N ARG A 230 14.40 35.15 -9.20
CA ARG A 230 13.25 35.31 -10.08
C ARG A 230 13.72 36.06 -11.33
N ARG A 231 13.38 35.50 -12.48
CA ARG A 231 13.60 36.08 -13.80
C ARG A 231 12.94 37.46 -13.83
N GLU A 232 13.73 38.53 -13.78
CA GLU A 232 13.27 39.83 -14.29
C GLU A 232 13.02 39.67 -15.80
N PRO A 233 11.99 40.34 -16.35
CA PRO A 233 11.68 40.22 -17.77
C PRO A 233 12.84 40.83 -18.57
N ASN A 234 13.48 40.02 -19.41
CA ASN A 234 14.49 40.53 -20.33
C ASN A 234 13.81 41.48 -21.34
N PRO A 235 14.43 42.60 -21.75
CA PRO A 235 13.84 43.50 -22.74
C PRO A 235 13.64 42.75 -24.07
N ALA A 236 12.56 43.10 -24.77
CA ALA A 236 12.17 42.49 -26.03
C ALA A 236 13.34 42.47 -27.04
N PRO A 237 13.58 41.35 -27.76
CA PRO A 237 14.49 41.35 -28.87
C PRO A 237 13.91 42.17 -30.02
N VAL A 238 14.75 43.01 -30.61
CA VAL A 238 14.44 43.77 -31.83
C VAL A 238 14.05 42.79 -32.93
N VAL A 239 12.88 43.06 -33.52
CA VAL A 239 12.27 42.31 -34.62
C VAL A 239 13.19 42.32 -35.84
N SER A 240 13.76 41.16 -36.19
CA SER A 240 14.18 40.88 -37.55
C SER A 240 13.01 40.21 -38.26
N VAL A 241 12.41 40.94 -39.19
CA VAL A 241 11.28 40.51 -40.02
C VAL A 241 11.71 39.29 -40.83
N VAL A 242 11.05 38.16 -40.57
CA VAL A 242 10.97 36.99 -41.45
C VAL A 242 9.48 36.67 -41.60
N PRO A 243 8.95 36.39 -42.81
CA PRO A 243 7.53 36.52 -43.09
C PRO A 243 6.69 35.45 -42.41
N ALA A 244 5.46 35.83 -42.08
CA ALA A 244 4.42 34.97 -41.55
C ALA A 244 4.13 33.75 -42.45
N LEU A 245 4.34 32.57 -41.89
CA LEU A 245 3.68 31.30 -42.23
C LEU A 245 3.37 30.66 -40.86
N ALA A 246 2.18 30.91 -40.31
CA ALA A 246 1.00 30.07 -40.46
C ALA A 246 1.10 28.77 -39.64
N GLU A 247 0.14 28.67 -38.71
CA GLU A 247 -0.43 27.49 -38.04
C GLU A 247 0.10 27.11 -36.64
N GLU A 248 -0.85 27.26 -35.69
CA GLU A 248 -0.92 26.61 -34.39
C GLU A 248 -0.59 25.12 -34.55
N THR A 249 0.55 24.68 -34.02
CA THR A 249 0.83 23.24 -33.89
C THR A 249 -0.09 22.66 -32.84
N LEU A 250 -1.29 22.23 -33.26
CA LEU A 250 -2.06 21.19 -32.59
C LEU A 250 -1.12 20.02 -32.30
N CYS A 251 -1.14 19.49 -31.08
CA CYS A 251 -0.51 18.20 -30.81
C CYS A 251 -1.08 17.17 -31.81
N PRO A 252 -0.24 16.45 -32.57
CA PRO A 252 -0.73 15.56 -33.60
C PRO A 252 -1.60 14.45 -33.00
N ALA A 253 -2.76 14.22 -33.62
CA ALA A 253 -3.64 13.12 -33.26
C ALA A 253 -2.95 11.77 -33.56
N LEU A 254 -3.28 10.74 -32.78
CA LEU A 254 -2.75 9.40 -33.02
C LEU A 254 -3.31 8.86 -34.35
N PRO A 255 -2.48 8.31 -35.27
CA PRO A 255 -2.97 7.79 -36.54
C PRO A 255 -4.04 6.69 -36.36
N PRO A 256 -5.07 6.60 -37.22
CA PRO A 256 -6.13 5.59 -37.11
C PRO A 256 -5.62 4.15 -37.02
N ALA A 257 -4.58 3.81 -37.79
CA ALA A 257 -3.95 2.49 -37.74
C ALA A 257 -3.34 2.18 -36.35
N CYS A 258 -2.82 3.19 -35.66
CA CYS A 258 -2.32 3.04 -34.29
C CYS A 258 -3.48 2.90 -33.29
N LEU A 259 -4.59 3.62 -33.48
CA LEU A 259 -5.79 3.45 -32.64
C LEU A 259 -6.35 2.03 -32.75
N GLU A 260 -6.42 1.49 -33.97
CA GLU A 260 -6.86 0.12 -34.21
C GLU A 260 -5.92 -0.91 -33.57
N ALA A 261 -4.61 -0.69 -33.67
CA ALA A 261 -3.56 -1.57 -33.15
C ALA A 261 -3.38 -1.55 -31.62
N ARG A 262 -4.13 -0.72 -30.87
CA ARG A 262 -4.05 -0.71 -29.40
C ARG A 262 -4.33 -2.10 -28.81
N PRO A 263 -3.45 -2.64 -27.95
CA PRO A 263 -3.70 -3.87 -27.21
C PRO A 263 -4.93 -3.73 -26.31
N ARG A 264 -5.90 -4.64 -26.47
CA ARG A 264 -7.17 -4.66 -25.70
C ARG A 264 -7.37 -6.03 -25.06
N PRO A 265 -6.65 -6.34 -23.98
CA PRO A 265 -6.78 -7.63 -23.30
C PRO A 265 -8.19 -7.77 -22.71
N PRO A 266 -8.87 -8.91 -22.91
CA PRO A 266 -10.26 -9.09 -22.49
C PRO A 266 -10.45 -9.04 -20.97
N ASP A 267 -9.41 -9.36 -20.20
CA ASP A 267 -9.42 -9.32 -18.74
C ASP A 267 -8.76 -8.06 -18.15
N LEU A 268 -8.49 -7.04 -18.98
CA LEU A 268 -7.84 -5.79 -18.57
C LEU A 268 -6.41 -5.95 -18.00
N ASP A 269 -5.80 -7.13 -18.15
CA ASP A 269 -4.39 -7.33 -17.82
C ASP A 269 -3.50 -6.88 -18.98
N PHE A 270 -3.12 -5.61 -18.96
CA PHE A 270 -2.18 -5.03 -19.93
C PHE A 270 -0.75 -5.51 -19.74
N THR A 271 -0.45 -6.31 -18.71
CA THR A 271 0.89 -6.84 -18.46
C THR A 271 1.06 -8.29 -18.90
N ALA A 272 -0.04 -8.99 -19.20
CA ALA A 272 -0.05 -10.39 -19.64
C ALA A 272 0.76 -10.64 -20.92
N ASP A 273 0.74 -9.70 -21.87
CA ASP A 273 1.49 -9.78 -23.13
C ASP A 273 2.41 -8.56 -23.34
N PRO A 274 3.62 -8.58 -22.76
CA PRO A 274 4.61 -7.52 -22.97
C PRO A 274 5.08 -7.42 -24.42
N GLN A 275 4.93 -8.48 -25.22
CA GLN A 275 5.36 -8.48 -26.61
C GLN A 275 4.40 -7.65 -27.47
N ALA A 276 3.09 -7.87 -27.33
CA ALA A 276 2.07 -7.07 -28.00
C ALA A 276 2.22 -5.57 -27.69
N ASN A 277 2.52 -5.21 -26.44
CA ASN A 277 2.78 -3.82 -26.05
C ASN A 277 4.00 -3.22 -26.77
N ARG A 278 5.09 -3.99 -26.91
CA ARG A 278 6.30 -3.53 -27.61
C ARG A 278 6.07 -3.36 -29.10
N GLU A 279 5.35 -4.30 -29.72
CA GLU A 279 4.98 -4.24 -31.14
C GLU A 279 4.09 -3.03 -31.43
N TYR A 280 3.08 -2.81 -30.58
CA TYR A 280 2.23 -1.63 -30.65
C TYR A 280 3.05 -0.32 -30.56
N LEU A 281 3.90 -0.18 -29.54
CA LEU A 281 4.71 1.04 -29.35
C LEU A 281 5.69 1.29 -30.49
N ALA A 282 6.12 0.23 -31.21
CA ALA A 282 6.97 0.37 -32.39
C ALA A 282 6.23 0.98 -33.60
N LEU A 283 4.90 0.83 -33.68
CA LEU A 283 4.05 1.45 -34.70
C LEU A 283 3.76 2.94 -34.41
N VAL A 284 3.81 3.33 -33.13
CA VAL A 284 3.49 4.70 -32.70
C VAL A 284 4.60 5.69 -33.13
N PRO A 285 4.23 6.83 -33.73
CA PRO A 285 5.18 7.91 -34.06
C PRO A 285 6.01 8.34 -32.86
N GLU A 286 7.28 8.68 -33.09
CA GLU A 286 8.25 9.03 -32.03
C GLU A 286 7.72 10.08 -31.05
N GLU A 287 7.09 11.12 -31.59
CA GLU A 287 6.55 12.25 -30.83
C GLU A 287 5.38 11.88 -29.90
N LEU A 288 4.68 10.78 -30.18
CA LEU A 288 3.53 10.29 -29.39
C LEU A 288 3.88 9.07 -28.53
N ARG A 289 5.06 8.47 -28.72
CA ARG A 289 5.38 7.18 -28.10
C ARG A 289 5.47 7.25 -26.59
N GLU A 290 6.06 8.31 -26.03
CA GLU A 290 6.11 8.48 -24.58
C GLU A 290 4.72 8.67 -23.96
N ARG A 291 3.78 9.31 -24.68
CA ARG A 291 2.38 9.44 -24.24
C ARG A 291 1.70 8.09 -24.16
N GLU A 292 1.75 7.28 -25.22
CA GLU A 292 1.10 5.96 -25.23
C GLU A 292 1.77 4.97 -24.27
N LYS A 293 3.10 5.07 -24.09
CA LYS A 293 3.84 4.28 -23.10
C LYS A 293 3.40 4.60 -21.66
N GLU A 294 3.21 5.88 -21.34
CA GLU A 294 2.72 6.26 -20.00
C GLU A 294 1.26 5.86 -19.79
N ARG A 295 0.42 5.93 -20.85
CA ARG A 295 -0.94 5.37 -20.82
C ARG A 295 -0.93 3.87 -20.51
N LEU A 296 -0.10 3.08 -21.19
CA LEU A 296 0.07 1.66 -20.89
C LEU A 296 0.56 1.40 -19.46
N ARG A 297 1.48 2.23 -18.94
CA ARG A 297 1.94 2.12 -17.55
C ARG A 297 0.79 2.31 -16.55
N ILE A 298 -0.05 3.31 -16.78
CA ILE A 298 -1.23 3.57 -15.95
C ILE A 298 -2.23 2.40 -16.06
N LEU A 299 -2.51 1.96 -17.29
CA LEU A 299 -3.44 0.86 -17.56
C LEU A 299 -2.98 -0.47 -16.97
N GLY A 300 -1.69 -0.78 -16.99
CA GLY A 300 -1.11 -1.98 -16.38
C GLY A 300 -1.30 -2.07 -14.87
N SER A 301 -1.57 -0.95 -14.20
CA SER A 301 -1.90 -0.94 -12.76
C SER A 301 -3.40 -1.01 -12.46
N SER A 302 -4.26 -1.07 -13.48
CA SER A 302 -5.72 -0.99 -13.31
C SER A 302 -6.30 -2.18 -12.56
N MET A 303 -5.76 -3.38 -12.79
CA MET A 303 -6.22 -4.59 -12.11
C MET A 303 -5.86 -4.57 -10.62
N ASP A 304 -4.60 -4.28 -10.29
CA ASP A 304 -4.15 -4.14 -8.89
C ASP A 304 -4.97 -3.07 -8.16
N TYR A 305 -5.24 -1.95 -8.83
CA TYR A 305 -6.12 -0.92 -8.30
C TYR A 305 -7.53 -1.45 -8.00
N LEU A 306 -8.17 -2.10 -8.95
CA LEU A 306 -9.54 -2.58 -8.80
C LEU A 306 -9.62 -3.66 -7.71
N LEU A 307 -8.70 -4.62 -7.69
CA LEU A 307 -8.57 -5.63 -6.63
C LEU A 307 -8.41 -4.95 -5.26
N LYS A 308 -7.55 -3.94 -5.16
CA LYS A 308 -7.34 -3.19 -3.94
C LYS A 308 -8.60 -2.47 -3.46
N MET A 309 -9.39 -1.88 -4.36
CA MET A 309 -10.63 -1.18 -3.98
C MET A 309 -11.74 -2.14 -3.56
N MET A 310 -11.93 -3.23 -4.32
CA MET A 310 -12.95 -4.25 -4.05
C MET A 310 -12.77 -4.94 -2.69
N ARG A 311 -11.55 -4.97 -2.14
CA ARG A 311 -11.28 -5.50 -0.79
C ARG A 311 -11.96 -4.74 0.34
N PHE A 312 -12.22 -3.45 0.15
CA PHE A 312 -12.80 -2.59 1.19
C PHE A 312 -14.30 -2.39 0.98
N VAL A 313 -14.72 -2.26 -0.27
CA VAL A 313 -16.11 -1.99 -0.65
C VAL A 313 -16.43 -2.81 -1.89
N GLY A 314 -17.37 -3.75 -1.78
CA GLY A 314 -17.90 -4.44 -2.94
C GLY A 314 -18.66 -3.49 -3.86
N TYR A 315 -18.70 -3.79 -5.15
CA TYR A 315 -19.51 -3.02 -6.08
C TYR A 315 -21.00 -3.36 -5.88
N ASP A 316 -21.77 -2.33 -5.49
CA ASP A 316 -23.20 -2.37 -5.25
C ASP A 316 -23.80 -0.99 -5.53
N ARG A 317 -24.55 -0.88 -6.63
CA ARG A 317 -25.25 0.34 -7.06
C ARG A 317 -26.66 0.44 -6.45
N GLY A 318 -27.01 -0.42 -5.51
CA GLY A 318 -28.31 -0.43 -4.82
C GLY A 318 -29.29 -1.46 -5.40
N ASP A 319 -30.51 -1.44 -4.85
CA ASP A 319 -31.46 -2.54 -4.99
C ASP A 319 -32.01 -2.73 -6.40
N GLU A 320 -32.13 -1.66 -7.18
CA GLU A 320 -32.68 -1.69 -8.54
C GLU A 320 -31.62 -1.80 -9.63
N ALA A 321 -30.33 -1.72 -9.27
CA ALA A 321 -29.24 -1.76 -10.22
C ALA A 321 -29.05 -3.16 -10.80
N GLN A 322 -28.82 -3.21 -12.12
CA GLN A 322 -28.58 -4.44 -12.85
C GLN A 322 -27.16 -4.45 -13.41
N ILE A 323 -26.49 -5.59 -13.26
CA ILE A 323 -25.18 -5.85 -13.82
C ILE A 323 -25.37 -6.30 -15.25
N GLU A 324 -24.81 -5.54 -16.20
CA GLU A 324 -24.95 -5.81 -17.63
C GLU A 324 -23.82 -6.69 -18.15
N MET A 325 -24.19 -7.86 -18.65
CA MET A 325 -23.30 -8.86 -19.23
C MET A 325 -23.06 -8.58 -20.71
N ARG A 326 -21.98 -9.14 -21.26
CA ARG A 326 -21.58 -8.93 -22.66
C ARG A 326 -22.56 -9.54 -23.67
N ASP A 327 -23.29 -10.57 -23.28
CA ASP A 327 -24.35 -11.19 -24.08
C ASP A 327 -25.67 -10.40 -24.07
N GLY A 328 -25.71 -9.26 -23.37
CA GLY A 328 -26.89 -8.42 -23.20
C GLY A 328 -27.81 -8.85 -22.06
N SER A 329 -27.51 -9.95 -21.37
CA SER A 329 -28.24 -10.34 -20.17
C SER A 329 -27.97 -9.37 -19.02
N ARG A 330 -28.96 -9.24 -18.13
CA ARG A 330 -28.92 -8.33 -16.99
C ARG A 330 -29.22 -9.08 -15.72
N ILE A 331 -28.33 -8.95 -14.75
CA ILE A 331 -28.38 -9.71 -13.51
C ILE A 331 -28.54 -8.74 -12.35
N GLN A 332 -29.59 -8.92 -11.55
CA GLN A 332 -29.76 -8.14 -10.32
C GLN A 332 -28.87 -8.73 -9.24
N GLY A 333 -27.81 -8.03 -8.87
CA GLY A 333 -26.77 -8.59 -8.03
C GLY A 333 -25.74 -7.58 -7.58
N VAL A 334 -24.74 -8.10 -6.88
CA VAL A 334 -23.60 -7.35 -6.37
C VAL A 334 -22.31 -8.08 -6.71
N ILE A 335 -21.21 -7.34 -6.80
CA ILE A 335 -19.86 -7.90 -6.97
C ILE A 335 -19.10 -7.65 -5.68
N PRO A 336 -19.19 -8.56 -4.69
CA PRO A 336 -18.55 -8.36 -3.39
C PRO A 336 -17.03 -8.41 -3.46
N TYR A 337 -16.46 -9.16 -4.41
CA TYR A 337 -15.02 -9.37 -4.51
C TYR A 337 -14.58 -9.53 -5.98
N ALA A 338 -13.31 -9.20 -6.23
CA ALA A 338 -12.61 -9.51 -7.46
C ALA A 338 -11.36 -10.33 -7.15
N SER A 339 -10.93 -11.13 -8.13
CA SER A 339 -9.66 -11.85 -8.14
C SER A 339 -9.01 -11.66 -9.51
N GLU A 340 -7.74 -12.05 -9.65
CA GLU A 340 -7.05 -12.07 -10.95
C GLU A 340 -7.77 -12.91 -12.01
N LYS A 341 -8.68 -13.82 -11.60
CA LYS A 341 -9.45 -14.69 -12.48
C LYS A 341 -10.81 -14.13 -12.90
N GLY A 342 -11.27 -13.03 -12.29
CA GLY A 342 -12.63 -12.54 -12.51
C GLY A 342 -13.30 -11.89 -11.30
N PHE A 343 -14.56 -11.51 -11.51
CA PHE A 343 -15.44 -10.96 -10.50
C PHE A 343 -16.30 -12.05 -9.87
N ILE A 344 -16.40 -12.04 -8.54
CA ILE A 344 -17.35 -12.88 -7.84
C ILE A 344 -18.70 -12.19 -7.92
N LEU A 345 -19.61 -12.72 -8.73
CA LEU A 345 -20.97 -12.23 -8.86
C LEU A 345 -21.86 -12.94 -7.84
N ARG A 346 -22.73 -12.18 -7.16
CA ARG A 346 -23.76 -12.73 -6.28
C ARG A 346 -25.12 -12.14 -6.62
N GLN A 347 -26.07 -12.98 -7.01
CA GLN A 347 -27.44 -12.55 -7.28
C GLN A 347 -28.14 -12.14 -5.98
N ARG A 348 -28.98 -11.10 -6.04
CA ARG A 348 -29.76 -10.64 -4.89
C ARG A 348 -30.91 -11.62 -4.62
N GLY A 349 -31.04 -12.06 -3.37
CA GLY A 349 -32.05 -13.03 -2.93
C GLY A 349 -31.51 -14.46 -2.75
N GLU A 350 -30.31 -14.75 -3.23
CA GLU A 350 -29.62 -16.01 -2.97
C GLU A 350 -28.69 -15.92 -1.74
N GLY A 351 -28.59 -17.01 -0.98
CA GLY A 351 -27.67 -17.12 0.16
C GLY A 351 -26.19 -17.13 -0.28
N SER A 352 -25.25 -17.27 0.67
CA SER A 352 -23.80 -17.29 0.38
C SER A 352 -23.36 -18.35 -0.65
N ASN A 353 -24.16 -19.39 -0.86
CA ASN A 353 -23.91 -20.47 -1.81
C ASN A 353 -24.19 -20.11 -3.29
N GLY A 354 -24.77 -18.93 -3.57
CA GLY A 354 -25.05 -18.44 -4.94
C GLY A 354 -23.99 -17.50 -5.51
N SER A 355 -22.74 -17.58 -5.01
CA SER A 355 -21.65 -16.74 -5.53
C SER A 355 -20.90 -17.47 -6.64
N GLU A 356 -20.78 -16.85 -7.81
CA GLU A 356 -20.13 -17.42 -8.98
C GLU A 356 -18.91 -16.59 -9.39
N LEU A 357 -17.79 -17.25 -9.72
CA LEU A 357 -16.64 -16.57 -10.31
C LEU A 357 -16.87 -16.39 -11.81
N VAL A 358 -17.01 -15.15 -12.24
CA VAL A 358 -17.29 -14.76 -13.62
C VAL A 358 -16.08 -14.01 -14.18
N PRO A 359 -15.52 -14.41 -15.34
CA PRO A 359 -14.38 -13.71 -15.93
C PRO A 359 -14.75 -12.28 -16.33
N ILE A 360 -13.79 -11.36 -16.27
CA ILE A 360 -14.02 -9.92 -16.56
C ILE A 360 -14.51 -9.74 -18.00
N SER A 361 -14.01 -10.57 -18.91
CA SER A 361 -14.41 -10.60 -20.31
C SER A 361 -15.90 -10.88 -20.57
N ALA A 362 -16.62 -11.42 -19.57
CA ALA A 362 -18.05 -11.73 -19.67
C ALA A 362 -18.95 -10.53 -19.33
N PHE A 363 -18.40 -9.47 -18.73
CA PHE A 363 -19.15 -8.24 -18.47
C PHE A 363 -19.19 -7.38 -19.72
N SER A 364 -20.29 -6.64 -19.90
CA SER A 364 -20.32 -5.63 -20.94
C SER A 364 -19.22 -4.62 -20.67
N GLN A 365 -18.72 -4.01 -21.74
CA GLN A 365 -17.77 -2.92 -21.61
C GLN A 365 -18.39 -1.87 -20.68
N ALA A 366 -19.66 -1.47 -20.92
CA ALA A 366 -20.42 -0.46 -20.18
C ALA A 366 -20.32 -0.66 -18.66
N GLN A 367 -20.52 -1.91 -18.25
CA GLN A 367 -20.45 -2.34 -16.87
C GLN A 367 -19.06 -2.23 -16.25
N ILE A 368 -18.00 -2.50 -17.02
CA ILE A 368 -16.61 -2.36 -16.55
C ILE A 368 -16.32 -0.91 -16.17
N TRP A 369 -16.66 0.06 -17.01
CA TRP A 369 -16.41 1.46 -16.67
C TRP A 369 -17.26 1.92 -15.49
N ASP A 370 -18.51 1.46 -15.38
CA ASP A 370 -19.33 1.79 -14.22
C ASP A 370 -18.73 1.25 -12.91
N ILE A 371 -18.10 0.06 -12.93
CA ILE A 371 -17.39 -0.48 -11.77
C ILE A 371 -16.22 0.42 -11.37
N PHE A 372 -15.40 0.89 -12.33
CA PHE A 372 -14.32 1.82 -12.01
C PHE A 372 -14.86 3.17 -11.53
N ALA A 373 -15.92 3.69 -12.16
CA ALA A 373 -16.54 4.97 -11.82
C ALA A 373 -17.12 4.95 -10.40
N PHE A 374 -17.78 3.85 -10.02
CA PHE A 374 -18.29 3.63 -8.67
C PHE A 374 -17.20 3.86 -7.60
N TYR A 375 -15.97 3.40 -7.82
CA TYR A 375 -14.89 3.59 -6.85
C TYR A 375 -14.34 5.02 -6.81
N ALA A 376 -14.28 5.71 -7.95
CA ALA A 376 -13.92 7.12 -8.00
C ALA A 376 -14.97 7.99 -7.27
N GLU A 377 -16.26 7.71 -7.51
CA GLU A 377 -17.40 8.38 -6.88
C GLU A 377 -17.44 8.14 -5.37
N LYS A 378 -17.32 6.87 -4.93
CA LYS A 378 -17.32 6.53 -3.49
C LYS A 378 -16.21 7.25 -2.74
N ARG A 379 -15.04 7.41 -3.36
CA ARG A 379 -13.93 8.16 -2.77
C ARG A 379 -14.24 9.65 -2.68
N ALA A 380 -14.82 10.24 -3.73
CA ALA A 380 -15.27 11.62 -3.71
C ALA A 380 -16.37 11.87 -2.66
N GLU A 381 -17.32 10.95 -2.49
CA GLU A 381 -18.36 10.99 -1.46
C GLU A 381 -17.77 10.97 -0.04
N MET A 382 -16.86 10.03 0.26
CA MET A 382 -16.20 9.94 1.57
C MET A 382 -15.42 11.22 1.92
N ALA A 383 -14.92 11.90 0.90
CA ALA A 383 -14.22 13.17 0.99
C ALA A 383 -15.15 14.38 1.20
N SER A 384 -16.39 14.34 0.69
CA SER A 384 -17.32 15.49 0.67
C SER A 384 -17.74 16.01 2.06
N GLY A 385 -17.65 15.18 3.11
CA GLY A 385 -17.99 15.56 4.49
C GLY A 385 -16.88 16.31 5.26
N LYS A 386 -15.68 16.47 4.68
CA LYS A 386 -14.54 17.18 5.27
C LYS A 386 -13.92 18.11 4.21
N ARG A 387 -13.17 19.14 4.63
CA ARG A 387 -12.37 19.92 3.68
C ARG A 387 -11.30 19.00 3.09
N LEU A 388 -11.52 18.55 1.86
CA LEU A 388 -10.65 17.67 1.09
C LEU A 388 -9.18 18.08 1.22
N SER A 389 -8.33 17.18 1.70
CA SER A 389 -6.90 17.43 1.75
C SER A 389 -6.35 17.52 0.31
N ALA A 390 -5.19 18.16 0.13
CA ALA A 390 -4.53 18.17 -1.18
C ALA A 390 -4.23 16.75 -1.69
N ARG A 391 -3.87 15.85 -0.76
CA ARG A 391 -3.60 14.45 -1.05
C ARG A 391 -4.84 13.70 -1.55
N ASP A 392 -5.98 13.86 -0.89
CA ASP A 392 -7.20 13.14 -1.28
C ASP A 392 -7.69 13.60 -2.67
N ARG A 393 -7.56 14.88 -2.99
CA ARG A 393 -7.84 15.41 -4.34
C ARG A 393 -6.91 14.86 -5.39
N GLU A 394 -5.63 14.72 -5.07
CA GLU A 394 -4.66 14.12 -5.98
C GLU A 394 -4.97 12.64 -6.24
N GLU A 395 -5.34 11.88 -5.20
CA GLU A 395 -5.77 10.49 -5.37
C GLU A 395 -7.02 10.38 -6.26
N ILE A 396 -8.07 11.17 -5.99
CA ILE A 396 -9.31 11.19 -6.80
C ILE A 396 -9.01 11.60 -8.26
N PHE A 397 -8.14 12.60 -8.46
CA PHE A 397 -7.70 13.02 -9.78
C PHE A 397 -7.09 11.85 -10.56
N HIS A 398 -6.22 11.06 -9.90
CA HIS A 398 -5.59 9.92 -10.55
C HIS A 398 -6.57 8.79 -10.89
N GLU A 399 -7.66 8.64 -10.12
CA GLU A 399 -8.73 7.71 -10.48
C GLU A 399 -9.46 8.12 -11.75
N TYR A 400 -9.91 9.38 -11.82
CA TYR A 400 -10.57 9.90 -13.01
C TYR A 400 -9.65 9.93 -14.23
N LEU A 401 -8.36 10.22 -14.05
CA LEU A 401 -7.38 10.12 -15.12
C LEU A 401 -7.26 8.68 -15.66
N ARG A 402 -7.23 7.68 -14.78
CA ARG A 402 -7.18 6.27 -15.20
C ARG A 402 -8.44 5.89 -15.97
N LEU A 403 -9.61 6.27 -15.47
CA LEU A 403 -10.91 6.07 -16.14
C LEU A 403 -10.95 6.72 -17.52
N ALA A 404 -10.53 7.97 -17.63
CA ALA A 404 -10.46 8.69 -18.90
C ALA A 404 -9.56 7.95 -19.92
N ILE A 405 -8.35 7.54 -19.48
CA ILE A 405 -7.41 6.81 -20.34
C ILE A 405 -8.02 5.46 -20.74
N LEU A 406 -8.68 4.74 -19.82
CA LEU A 406 -9.31 3.46 -20.11
C LEU A 406 -10.45 3.61 -21.12
N CYS A 407 -11.33 4.60 -20.98
CA CYS A 407 -12.40 4.88 -21.95
C CYS A 407 -11.82 5.20 -23.34
N ASP A 408 -10.84 6.10 -23.41
CA ASP A 408 -10.18 6.47 -24.67
C ASP A 408 -9.47 5.28 -25.32
N TRP A 409 -8.79 4.45 -24.52
CA TRP A 409 -8.07 3.27 -25.02
C TRP A 409 -9.00 2.28 -25.73
N TYR A 410 -10.24 2.19 -25.25
CA TYR A 410 -11.29 1.37 -25.82
C TYR A 410 -12.27 2.14 -26.73
N ASN A 411 -11.88 3.33 -27.21
CA ASN A 411 -12.60 4.16 -28.17
C ASN A 411 -13.98 4.68 -27.69
N ASP A 412 -14.17 4.85 -26.38
CA ASP A 412 -15.32 5.58 -25.82
C ASP A 412 -14.93 7.03 -25.52
N GLU A 413 -14.88 7.85 -26.56
CA GLU A 413 -14.46 9.25 -26.48
C GLU A 413 -15.41 10.08 -25.60
N THR A 414 -16.70 9.77 -25.61
CA THR A 414 -17.70 10.53 -24.86
C THR A 414 -17.46 10.36 -23.36
N LYS A 415 -17.29 9.12 -22.90
CA LYS A 415 -16.97 8.84 -21.50
C LYS A 415 -15.56 9.32 -21.12
N ALA A 416 -14.60 9.23 -22.03
CA ALA A 416 -13.26 9.75 -21.78
C ALA A 416 -13.29 11.24 -21.43
N GLN A 417 -14.01 12.05 -22.22
CA GLN A 417 -14.13 13.49 -21.99
C GLN A 417 -14.89 13.82 -20.70
N GLU A 418 -15.92 13.05 -20.34
CA GLU A 418 -16.64 13.16 -19.07
C GLU A 418 -15.67 13.02 -17.88
N TYR A 419 -14.81 11.99 -17.89
CA TYR A 419 -13.86 11.75 -16.80
C TYR A 419 -12.64 12.69 -16.84
N VAL A 420 -12.25 13.20 -18.01
CA VAL A 420 -11.26 14.29 -18.10
C VAL A 420 -11.78 15.54 -17.38
N GLN A 421 -13.05 15.90 -17.59
CA GLN A 421 -13.65 17.03 -16.91
C GLN A 421 -13.74 16.78 -15.40
N ALA A 422 -14.18 15.60 -14.97
CA ALA A 422 -14.23 15.24 -13.55
C ALA A 422 -12.84 15.29 -12.86
N ALA A 423 -11.79 14.87 -13.55
CA ALA A 423 -10.41 15.01 -13.07
C ALA A 423 -10.03 16.49 -12.92
N LEU A 424 -10.33 17.31 -13.93
CA LEU A 424 -10.02 18.75 -13.92
C LEU A 424 -10.76 19.49 -12.79
N ASP A 425 -12.04 19.18 -12.58
CA ASP A 425 -12.85 19.76 -11.50
C ASP A 425 -12.30 19.39 -10.11
N THR A 426 -11.77 18.18 -9.98
CA THR A 426 -11.15 17.70 -8.74
C THR A 426 -9.84 18.45 -8.44
N MET A 427 -9.00 18.66 -9.47
CA MET A 427 -7.69 19.28 -9.30
C MET A 427 -7.29 20.16 -10.51
N PRO A 428 -7.79 21.41 -10.58
CA PRO A 428 -7.55 22.31 -11.72
C PRO A 428 -6.06 22.60 -11.97
N SER A 429 -5.25 22.56 -10.90
CA SER A 429 -3.80 22.79 -10.99
C SER A 429 -3.04 21.72 -11.79
N LYS A 430 -3.66 20.57 -12.09
CA LYS A 430 -3.04 19.47 -12.86
C LYS A 430 -3.48 19.45 -14.33
N ARG A 431 -4.01 20.55 -14.85
CA ARG A 431 -4.39 20.70 -16.27
C ARG A 431 -3.29 20.29 -17.25
N GLU A 432 -2.04 20.72 -17.03
CA GLU A 432 -0.93 20.37 -17.91
C GLU A 432 -0.68 18.85 -17.97
N GLN A 433 -0.87 18.16 -16.83
CA GLN A 433 -0.79 16.71 -16.78
C GLN A 433 -1.93 16.06 -17.58
N LEU A 434 -3.14 16.60 -17.55
CA LEU A 434 -4.25 16.12 -18.40
C LEU A 434 -3.97 16.39 -19.88
N ALA A 435 -3.49 17.59 -20.21
CA ALA A 435 -3.17 18.00 -21.59
C ALA A 435 -2.10 17.10 -22.23
N PHE A 436 -1.16 16.58 -21.44
CA PHE A 436 -0.20 15.57 -21.90
C PHE A 436 -0.89 14.33 -22.46
N PHE A 437 -1.98 13.87 -21.84
CA PHE A 437 -2.73 12.69 -22.30
C PHE A 437 -3.85 13.04 -23.28
N PHE A 438 -4.48 14.20 -23.13
CA PHE A 438 -5.67 14.63 -23.86
C PHE A 438 -5.45 16.07 -24.36
N PRO A 439 -4.92 16.26 -25.58
CA PRO A 439 -4.60 17.60 -26.08
C PRO A 439 -5.84 18.48 -26.30
N ASP A 440 -7.03 17.89 -26.45
CA ASP A 440 -8.29 18.61 -26.71
C ASP A 440 -9.00 19.12 -25.44
N VAL A 441 -8.34 19.13 -24.28
CA VAL A 441 -8.91 19.66 -23.03
C VAL A 441 -9.19 21.17 -23.19
N LYS A 442 -10.46 21.50 -23.47
CA LYS A 442 -10.93 22.88 -23.69
C LYS A 442 -10.55 23.82 -22.54
N GLU A 443 -10.18 25.06 -22.85
CA GLU A 443 -10.09 26.12 -21.83
C GLU A 443 -11.47 26.36 -21.22
N PRO A 444 -11.60 26.52 -19.88
CA PRO A 444 -12.85 27.01 -19.32
C PRO A 444 -13.08 28.38 -19.95
N SER A 445 -14.24 28.58 -20.55
CA SER A 445 -14.70 29.90 -20.95
C SER A 445 -14.66 30.80 -19.71
N GLU A 446 -13.82 31.84 -19.74
CA GLU A 446 -13.72 32.87 -18.70
C GLU A 446 -15.07 33.53 -18.40
#